data_AF-A0A7C5KN23-F1
#
_entry.id   AF-A0A7C5KN23-F1
#
_cell.length_a   1.000
_cell.length_b   1.000
_cell.length_c   1.000
_cell.angle_alpha   90.00
_cell.angle_beta   90.00
_cell.angle_gamma   90.00
#
_symmetry.space_group_name_H-M   'P 1'
#
loop_
_entity.id
_entity.type
_entity.pdbx_description
1 polymer ?
#
loop_
_entity_poly.entity_id
_entity_poly.type
_entity_poly.pdbx_seq_one_letter_code
_entity_poly.pdbx_strand_id
1 'polypeptide(L)'
;MAYVKKLQVNSLEGMERAGTRFIMFGEEKMGRKLLEKAVKMGAKSPVTYTTLAQALYRTPEERRRALALLDKAAQIDPLFAVIYYRKGQILGSFNSMTKKKEGLRNLYLASEIEPDNWKYQNAIVDLETEIEEESKGSKKKKDSGSPKR
;
A
#
# COMPACT_ATOMS: atom_id res chain seq x y z
N MET A 1 -22.76 15.15 -10.54
CA MET A 1 -21.52 15.35 -9.75
C MET A 1 -21.41 16.75 -9.08
N ALA A 2 -22.30 17.73 -9.36
CA ALA A 2 -22.17 19.10 -8.84
C ALA A 2 -22.46 19.29 -7.32
N TYR A 3 -23.21 18.37 -6.69
CA TYR A 3 -23.66 18.56 -5.30
C TYR A 3 -22.55 18.35 -4.26
N VAL A 4 -21.65 17.38 -4.49
CA VAL A 4 -20.56 17.06 -3.54
C VAL A 4 -19.52 18.20 -3.45
N LYS A 5 -19.28 18.93 -4.55
CA LYS A 5 -18.36 20.08 -4.57
C LYS A 5 -18.83 21.27 -3.70
N LYS A 6 -20.13 21.36 -3.39
CA LYS A 6 -20.71 22.48 -2.60
C LYS A 6 -20.86 22.15 -1.10
N LEU A 7 -20.70 20.90 -0.69
CA LEU A 7 -20.75 20.51 0.71
C LEU A 7 -19.45 20.96 1.41
N GLN A 8 -19.56 21.87 2.37
CA GLN A 8 -18.45 22.23 3.24
C GLN A 8 -18.20 21.11 4.24
N VAL A 9 -17.30 20.20 3.89
CA VAL A 9 -16.90 19.08 4.75
C VAL A 9 -15.88 19.59 5.78
N ASN A 10 -16.39 20.06 6.93
CA ASN A 10 -15.58 20.65 7.99
C ASN A 10 -15.39 19.73 9.21
N SER A 11 -16.19 18.68 9.37
CA SER A 11 -16.01 17.68 10.43
C SER A 11 -14.95 16.65 10.04
N LEU A 12 -14.21 16.14 11.04
CA LEU A 12 -13.20 15.09 10.85
C LEU A 12 -13.80 13.87 10.16
N GLU A 13 -14.90 13.32 10.71
CA GLU A 13 -15.61 12.17 10.16
C GLU A 13 -16.14 12.43 8.73
N GLY A 14 -16.59 13.66 8.47
CA GLY A 14 -17.00 14.08 7.14
C GLY A 14 -15.83 14.02 6.15
N MET A 15 -14.65 14.52 6.55
CA MET A 15 -13.46 14.53 5.70
C MET A 15 -12.96 13.11 5.41
N GLU A 16 -13.02 12.23 6.40
CA GLU A 16 -12.70 10.80 6.23
C GLU A 16 -13.62 10.15 5.20
N ARG A 17 -14.95 10.26 5.42
CA ARG A 17 -15.96 9.67 4.52
C ARG A 17 -15.88 10.24 3.11
N ALA A 18 -15.80 11.56 2.98
CA ALA A 18 -15.71 12.22 1.69
C ALA A 18 -14.39 11.86 0.99
N GLY A 19 -13.27 11.88 1.71
CA GLY A 19 -11.95 11.55 1.19
C GLY A 19 -11.89 10.13 0.61
N THR A 20 -12.39 9.14 1.36
CA THR A 20 -12.48 7.75 0.90
C THR A 20 -13.39 7.60 -0.31
N ARG A 21 -14.56 8.24 -0.32
CA ARG A 21 -15.48 8.22 -1.47
C ARG A 21 -14.86 8.84 -2.72
N PHE A 22 -14.17 9.98 -2.59
CA PHE A 22 -13.52 10.60 -3.74
C PHE A 22 -12.44 9.72 -4.35
N ILE A 23 -11.62 9.04 -3.54
CA ILE A 23 -10.64 8.07 -4.04
C ILE A 23 -11.35 6.90 -4.75
N MET A 24 -12.45 6.39 -4.19
CA MET A 24 -13.24 5.32 -4.82
C MET A 24 -13.82 5.73 -6.19
N PHE A 25 -14.21 6.99 -6.36
CA PHE A 25 -14.71 7.52 -7.62
C PHE A 25 -13.61 8.00 -8.60
N GLY A 26 -12.33 7.78 -8.29
CA GLY A 26 -11.21 8.18 -9.14
C GLY A 26 -10.75 9.63 -8.99
N GLU A 27 -11.39 10.42 -8.12
CA GLU A 27 -11.04 11.81 -7.80
C GLU A 27 -9.90 11.86 -6.77
N GLU A 28 -8.79 11.19 -7.09
CA GLU A 28 -7.70 10.91 -6.14
C GLU A 28 -7.10 12.18 -5.54
N LYS A 29 -6.94 13.25 -6.33
CA LYS A 29 -6.38 14.52 -5.85
C LYS A 29 -7.24 15.14 -4.74
N MET A 30 -8.56 15.17 -4.92
CA MET A 30 -9.47 15.75 -3.94
C MET A 30 -9.59 14.85 -2.71
N GLY A 31 -9.67 13.53 -2.92
CA GLY A 31 -9.74 12.57 -1.82
C GLY A 31 -8.48 12.58 -0.96
N ARG A 32 -7.29 12.59 -1.58
CA ARG A 32 -6.00 12.75 -0.87
C ARG A 32 -5.99 14.00 -0.01
N LYS A 33 -6.39 15.15 -0.56
CA LYS A 33 -6.39 16.42 0.18
C LYS A 33 -7.28 16.37 1.42
N LEU A 34 -8.45 15.74 1.32
CA LEU A 34 -9.38 15.58 2.45
C LEU A 34 -8.84 14.63 3.51
N LEU A 35 -8.30 13.47 3.10
CA LEU A 35 -7.70 12.52 4.04
C LEU A 35 -6.44 13.09 4.72
N GLU A 36 -5.61 13.86 4.01
CA GLU A 36 -4.48 14.56 4.61
C GLU A 36 -4.92 15.56 5.67
N LYS A 37 -6.02 16.28 5.43
CA LYS A 37 -6.60 17.19 6.41
C LYS A 37 -7.16 16.42 7.62
N ALA A 38 -7.85 15.30 7.39
CA ALA A 38 -8.34 14.43 8.46
C ALA A 38 -7.19 13.90 9.35
N VAL A 39 -6.10 13.43 8.74
CA VAL A 39 -4.89 12.99 9.46
C VAL A 39 -4.27 14.12 10.28
N LYS A 40 -4.17 15.33 9.72
CA LYS A 40 -3.69 16.52 10.47
C LYS A 40 -4.59 16.90 11.65
N MET A 41 -5.89 16.62 11.54
CA MET A 41 -6.86 16.87 12.61
C MET A 41 -6.91 15.75 13.66
N GLY A 42 -6.07 14.71 13.54
CA GLY A 42 -6.00 13.62 14.50
C GLY A 42 -6.96 12.46 14.21
N ALA A 43 -7.14 12.10 12.93
CA ALA A 43 -7.87 10.90 12.53
C ALA A 43 -7.40 9.67 13.34
N LYS A 44 -8.36 8.86 13.81
CA LYS A 44 -8.11 7.63 14.56
C LYS A 44 -8.62 6.38 13.83
N SER A 45 -8.87 6.50 12.53
CA SER A 45 -9.38 5.40 11.72
C SER A 45 -8.26 4.76 10.90
N PRO A 46 -7.98 3.45 11.06
CA PRO A 46 -6.97 2.77 10.24
C PRO A 46 -7.36 2.77 8.75
N VAL A 47 -8.66 2.87 8.43
CA VAL A 47 -9.17 3.02 7.06
C VAL A 47 -8.71 4.34 6.43
N THR A 48 -8.70 5.44 7.19
CA THR A 48 -8.23 6.75 6.72
C THR A 48 -6.75 6.70 6.33
N TYR A 49 -5.91 6.11 7.18
CA TYR A 49 -4.48 5.97 6.93
C TYR A 49 -4.17 5.04 5.75
N THR A 50 -4.82 3.87 5.68
CA THR A 50 -4.63 2.90 4.59
C THR A 50 -5.12 3.43 3.24
N THR A 51 -6.23 4.16 3.22
CA THR A 51 -6.77 4.78 2.00
C THR A 51 -5.87 5.90 1.51
N LEU A 52 -5.34 6.73 2.42
CA LEU A 52 -4.37 7.76 2.06
C LEU A 52 -3.05 7.15 1.55
N ALA A 53 -2.58 6.08 2.19
CA ALA A 53 -1.38 5.35 1.76
C ALA A 53 -1.55 4.72 0.37
N GLN A 54 -2.72 4.15 0.07
CA GLN A 54 -3.03 3.62 -1.26
C GLN A 54 -2.90 4.70 -2.35
N ALA A 55 -3.31 5.93 -2.05
CA ALA A 55 -3.21 7.05 -2.98
C ALA A 55 -1.80 7.66 -3.08
N LEU A 56 -0.83 7.17 -2.30
CA LEU A 56 0.57 7.62 -2.26
C LEU A 56 1.51 6.54 -2.83
N TYR A 57 1.39 6.25 -4.12
CA TYR A 57 2.13 5.14 -4.75
C TYR A 57 3.05 5.56 -5.91
N ARG A 58 2.97 6.80 -6.40
CA ARG A 58 3.57 7.16 -7.70
C ARG A 58 5.07 7.40 -7.64
N THR A 59 5.56 7.99 -6.55
CA THR A 59 6.98 8.32 -6.41
C THR A 59 7.64 7.50 -5.29
N PRO A 60 8.98 7.31 -5.31
CA PRO A 60 9.69 6.68 -4.20
C PRO A 60 9.45 7.37 -2.86
N GLU A 61 9.35 8.71 -2.86
CA GLU A 61 9.07 9.52 -1.67
C GLU A 61 7.65 9.28 -1.16
N GLU A 62 6.67 9.25 -2.07
CA GLU A 62 5.28 8.91 -1.73
C GLU A 62 5.18 7.49 -1.15
N ARG A 63 5.89 6.51 -1.71
CA ARG A 63 5.92 5.14 -1.18
C ARG A 63 6.47 5.08 0.25
N ARG A 64 7.54 5.83 0.56
CA ARG A 64 8.07 5.92 1.93
C ARG A 64 7.05 6.55 2.88
N ARG A 65 6.39 7.63 2.45
CA ARG A 65 5.33 8.28 3.22
C ARG A 65 4.13 7.36 3.44
N ALA A 66 3.76 6.57 2.43
CA ALA A 66 2.70 5.57 2.52
C ALA A 66 3.02 4.49 3.56
N LEU A 67 4.25 3.97 3.58
CA LEU A 67 4.68 3.01 4.62
C LEU A 67 4.55 3.59 6.03
N ALA A 68 4.99 4.85 6.24
CA ALA A 68 4.85 5.51 7.54
C ALA A 68 3.38 5.72 7.97
N LEU A 69 2.47 5.96 7.02
CA LEU A 69 1.04 6.02 7.30
C LEU A 69 0.48 4.64 7.68
N LEU A 70 0.94 3.57 7.02
CA LEU A 70 0.56 2.21 7.34
C LEU A 70 1.10 1.75 8.69
N ASP A 71 2.29 2.21 9.09
CA ASP A 71 2.80 1.99 10.45
C ASP A 71 1.90 2.63 11.51
N LYS A 72 1.45 3.87 11.28
CA LYS A 72 0.47 4.53 12.16
C LYS A 72 -0.88 3.79 12.17
N ALA A 73 -1.33 3.28 11.02
CA ALA A 73 -2.54 2.48 10.96
C ALA A 73 -2.42 1.22 11.82
N ALA A 74 -1.27 0.53 11.77
CA ALA A 74 -1.02 -0.69 12.54
C ALA A 74 -0.95 -0.43 14.05
N GLN A 75 -0.57 0.78 14.48
CA GLN A 75 -0.62 1.17 15.89
C GLN A 75 -2.06 1.37 16.39
N ILE A 76 -2.99 1.71 15.49
CA ILE A 76 -4.41 1.90 15.82
C ILE A 76 -5.14 0.57 15.84
N ASP A 77 -4.97 -0.22 14.77
CA ASP A 77 -5.56 -1.56 14.65
C ASP A 77 -4.53 -2.52 14.03
N PRO A 78 -3.82 -3.30 14.87
CA PRO A 78 -2.83 -4.26 14.40
C PRO A 78 -3.44 -5.49 13.73
N LEU A 79 -4.77 -5.70 13.80
CA LEU A 79 -5.45 -6.83 13.16
C LEU A 79 -6.17 -6.41 11.88
N PHE A 80 -5.94 -5.19 11.38
CA PHE A 80 -6.50 -4.78 10.11
C PHE A 80 -5.63 -5.27 8.93
N ALA A 81 -5.97 -6.44 8.40
CA ALA A 81 -5.18 -7.15 7.37
C ALA A 81 -4.82 -6.29 6.14
N VAL A 82 -5.72 -5.38 5.74
CA VAL A 82 -5.51 -4.43 4.63
C VAL A 82 -4.22 -3.63 4.80
N ILE A 83 -3.80 -3.33 6.03
CA ILE A 83 -2.55 -2.60 6.29
C ILE A 83 -1.35 -3.37 5.76
N TYR A 84 -1.24 -4.64 6.13
CA TYR A 84 -0.12 -5.50 5.75
C TYR A 84 -0.17 -5.84 4.26
N TYR A 85 -1.37 -6.03 3.71
CA TYR A 85 -1.55 -6.15 2.27
C TYR A 85 -0.98 -4.94 1.52
N ARG A 86 -1.32 -3.71 1.93
CA ARG A 86 -0.81 -2.48 1.32
C ARG A 86 0.69 -2.32 1.49
N LYS A 87 1.24 -2.64 2.67
CA LYS A 87 2.69 -2.66 2.91
C LYS A 87 3.38 -3.62 1.96
N GLY A 88 2.83 -4.82 1.82
CA GLY A 88 3.31 -5.86 0.91
C GLY A 88 3.43 -5.37 -0.53
N GLN A 89 2.37 -4.78 -1.06
CA GLN A 89 2.36 -4.18 -2.41
C GLN A 89 3.43 -3.10 -2.57
N ILE A 90 3.51 -2.15 -1.63
CA ILE A 90 4.48 -1.05 -1.68
C ILE A 90 5.91 -1.58 -1.62
N LEU A 91 6.21 -2.50 -0.71
CA LEU A 91 7.54 -3.09 -0.54
C LEU A 91 7.94 -3.95 -1.76
N GLY A 92 7.01 -4.70 -2.33
CA GLY A 92 7.20 -5.48 -3.56
C GLY A 92 7.56 -4.63 -4.77
N SER A 93 7.04 -3.40 -4.85
CA SER A 93 7.33 -2.49 -5.96
C SER A 93 8.74 -1.87 -5.97
N PHE A 94 9.53 -2.07 -4.91
CA PHE A 94 10.92 -1.62 -4.91
C PHE A 94 11.78 -2.60 -5.72
N ASN A 95 12.71 -2.06 -6.51
CA ASN A 95 13.75 -2.84 -7.19
C ASN A 95 14.85 -3.28 -6.20
N SER A 96 14.45 -4.02 -5.16
CA SER A 96 15.34 -4.51 -4.11
C SER A 96 14.82 -5.84 -3.59
N MET A 97 15.61 -6.90 -3.77
CA MET A 97 15.25 -8.26 -3.34
C MET A 97 14.94 -8.33 -1.84
N THR A 98 15.67 -7.57 -1.03
CA THR A 98 15.41 -7.48 0.43
C THR A 98 14.02 -6.90 0.68
N LYS A 99 13.65 -5.82 -0.03
CA LYS A 99 12.32 -5.20 0.11
C LYS A 99 11.20 -6.07 -0.42
N LYS A 100 11.41 -6.79 -1.54
CA LYS A 100 10.44 -7.77 -2.05
C LYS A 100 10.16 -8.87 -1.05
N LYS A 101 11.20 -9.44 -0.43
CA LYS A 101 11.04 -10.45 0.65
C LYS A 101 10.32 -9.89 1.88
N GLU A 102 10.62 -8.65 2.27
CA GLU A 102 9.90 -7.95 3.34
C GLU A 102 8.42 -7.76 2.98
N GLY A 103 8.14 -7.40 1.72
CA GLY A 103 6.79 -7.27 1.19
C GLY A 103 6.02 -8.58 1.23
N LEU A 104 6.66 -9.68 0.81
CA LEU A 104 6.08 -11.01 0.84
C LEU A 104 5.70 -11.43 2.27
N ARG A 105 6.55 -11.16 3.27
CA ARG A 105 6.21 -11.40 4.69
C ARG A 105 4.97 -10.64 5.14
N ASN A 106 4.80 -9.39 4.70
CA ASN A 106 3.61 -8.60 5.02
C ASN A 106 2.36 -9.16 4.32
N LEU A 107 2.48 -9.69 3.10
CA LEU A 107 1.36 -10.34 2.42
C LEU A 107 0.94 -11.63 3.13
N TYR A 108 1.90 -12.44 3.58
CA TYR A 108 1.62 -13.61 4.42
C TYR A 108 0.92 -13.22 5.71
N LEU A 109 1.39 -12.18 6.42
CA LEU A 109 0.72 -11.69 7.61
C LEU A 109 -0.73 -11.24 7.34
N ALA A 110 -0.99 -10.58 6.20
CA ALA A 110 -2.36 -10.24 5.81
C ALA A 110 -3.23 -11.50 5.62
N SER A 111 -2.68 -12.55 5.00
CA SER A 111 -3.34 -13.85 4.83
C SER A 111 -3.52 -14.62 6.14
N GLU A 112 -2.65 -14.45 7.12
CA GLU A 112 -2.82 -15.09 8.44
C GLU A 112 -3.98 -14.46 9.21
N ILE A 113 -4.17 -13.14 9.05
CA ILE A 113 -5.25 -12.39 9.69
C ILE A 113 -6.59 -12.63 8.98
N GLU A 114 -6.63 -12.63 7.64
CA GLU A 114 -7.82 -12.93 6.84
C GLU A 114 -7.52 -14.03 5.79
N PRO A 115 -7.61 -15.32 6.17
CA PRO A 115 -7.24 -16.44 5.30
C PRO A 115 -8.07 -16.56 4.02
N ASP A 116 -9.35 -16.21 4.08
CA ASP A 116 -10.30 -16.38 2.97
C ASP A 116 -10.24 -15.23 1.93
N ASN A 117 -9.32 -14.27 2.11
CA ASN A 117 -9.19 -13.14 1.19
C ASN A 117 -8.31 -13.49 -0.01
N TRP A 118 -8.94 -13.93 -1.10
CA TRP A 118 -8.26 -14.33 -2.34
C TRP A 118 -7.31 -13.26 -2.91
N LYS A 119 -7.55 -11.97 -2.65
CA LYS A 119 -6.67 -10.88 -3.13
C LYS A 119 -5.28 -10.97 -2.49
N TYR A 120 -5.19 -11.47 -1.26
CA TYR A 120 -3.93 -11.63 -0.55
C TYR A 120 -3.17 -12.81 -1.12
N GLN A 121 -3.85 -13.94 -1.34
CA GLN A 121 -3.27 -15.12 -1.99
C GLN A 121 -2.71 -14.80 -3.37
N ASN A 122 -3.47 -14.09 -4.21
CA ASN A 122 -2.99 -13.71 -5.53
C ASN A 122 -1.74 -12.83 -5.45
N ALA A 123 -1.73 -11.83 -4.55
CA ALA A 123 -0.57 -10.96 -4.40
C ALA A 123 0.67 -11.72 -3.88
N ILE A 124 0.50 -12.74 -3.05
CA ILE A 124 1.58 -13.63 -2.61
C ILE A 124 2.16 -14.36 -3.82
N VAL A 125 1.32 -15.05 -4.59
CA VAL A 125 1.73 -15.81 -5.77
C VAL A 125 2.42 -14.91 -6.81
N ASP A 126 1.86 -13.74 -7.08
CA ASP A 126 2.42 -12.77 -8.02
C ASP A 126 3.86 -12.36 -7.60
N LEU A 127 4.04 -12.01 -6.33
CA LEU A 127 5.34 -11.56 -5.82
C LEU A 127 6.36 -12.71 -5.67
N GLU A 128 5.90 -13.92 -5.34
CA GLU A 128 6.76 -15.11 -5.31
C GLU A 128 7.31 -15.45 -6.69
N THR A 129 6.44 -15.42 -7.70
CA THR A 129 6.81 -15.66 -9.09
C THR A 129 7.85 -14.65 -9.55
N GLU A 130 7.62 -13.36 -9.28
CA GLU A 130 8.57 -12.29 -9.61
C GLU A 130 9.94 -12.48 -8.92
N ILE A 131 9.94 -12.83 -7.63
CA ILE A 131 11.18 -13.12 -6.87
C ILE A 131 11.92 -14.32 -7.47
N GLU A 132 11.21 -15.38 -7.84
CA GLU A 132 11.80 -16.59 -8.41
C GLU A 132 12.43 -16.30 -9.78
N GLU A 133 11.72 -15.60 -10.66
CA GLU A 133 12.21 -15.20 -11.99
C GLU A 133 13.47 -14.34 -11.92
N GLU A 134 13.48 -13.33 -11.04
CA GLU A 134 14.66 -12.48 -10.82
C GLU A 134 15.86 -13.26 -10.28
N SER A 135 15.60 -14.25 -9.41
CA SER A 135 16.64 -15.11 -8.85
C SER A 135 17.27 -16.01 -9.93
N LYS A 136 16.45 -16.56 -10.84
CA LYS A 136 16.90 -17.38 -11.98
C LYS A 136 17.65 -16.55 -13.02
N GLY A 137 17.16 -15.36 -13.35
CA GLY A 137 17.82 -14.43 -14.26
C GLY A 137 19.18 -13.96 -13.76
N SER A 138 19.30 -13.73 -12.44
CA SER A 138 20.57 -13.37 -11.80
C SER A 138 21.62 -14.49 -11.82
N LYS A 139 21.20 -15.75 -11.70
CA LYS A 139 22.08 -16.92 -11.84
C LYS A 139 22.60 -17.08 -13.27
N LYS A 140 21.71 -17.03 -14.28
CA LYS A 140 22.11 -17.12 -15.70
C LYS A 140 23.11 -16.04 -16.12
N LYS A 141 22.96 -14.79 -15.64
CA LYS A 141 23.93 -13.70 -15.93
C LYS A 141 25.30 -13.92 -15.31
N LYS A 142 25.39 -14.56 -14.14
CA LYS A 142 26.68 -14.92 -13.52
C LYS A 142 27.37 -16.05 -14.29
N ASP A 143 26.62 -17.03 -14.76
CA ASP A 143 27.16 -18.17 -15.49
C ASP A 143 27.60 -17.82 -16.93
N SER A 144 27.01 -16.79 -17.55
CA SER A 144 27.41 -16.29 -18.88
C SER A 144 28.58 -15.30 -18.88
N GLY A 145 29.07 -14.90 -17.70
CA GLY A 145 30.07 -13.84 -17.51
C GLY A 145 31.54 -14.30 -17.55
N SER A 146 31.86 -15.47 -18.11
CA SER A 146 33.25 -15.92 -18.23
C SER A 146 33.57 -16.59 -19.56
N PRO A 147 34.06 -15.83 -20.56
CA PRO A 147 35.04 -16.34 -21.50
C PRO A 147 36.44 -16.04 -20.95
N LYS A 148 37.19 -17.12 -20.71
CA LYS A 148 38.63 -17.16 -20.43
C LYS A 148 39.42 -16.14 -21.25
N ARG A 149 40.29 -15.36 -20.60
CA ARG A 149 41.76 -15.38 -20.78
C ARG A 149 42.43 -14.37 -19.86
#